data_AF-A0ABD4DWR3-F1
#
_entry.id   AF-A0ABD4DWR3-F1
#
_cell.length_a   1.000
_cell.length_b   1.000
_cell.length_c   1.000
_cell.angle_alpha   90.00
_cell.angle_beta   90.00
_cell.angle_gamma   90.00
#
_symmetry.space_group_name_H-M   'P 1'
#
loop_
_entity.id
_entity.type
_entity.pdbx_description
1 polymer ?
#
loop_
_entity_poly.entity_id
_entity_poly.type
_entity_poly.pdbx_seq_one_letter_code
_entity_poly.pdbx_strand_id
1 'polypeptide(L)'
;MPLQYINGADGKPAFVVIPYDEFSRCDTTVVATSEASTSDSLLSADGLFIRLPHGGPGAQIDLRQFIDAWVRRGTIWVMAVNKRRQAYDKFLGDGRNGLDAILRRCFLPKDSPYKNTMQATTAVVDALGETGVFSRSIESIPGYYRPVQAIRINDEKAVEFLQKHGKPENPLYIHEFVLP
;
A
#
# COMPACT_ATOMS: atom_id res chain seq x y z
N MET A 1 -26.97 9.63 32.32
CA MET A 1 -27.26 8.63 33.37
C MET A 1 -25.96 8.23 34.06
N PRO A 2 -25.97 7.69 35.29
CA PRO A 2 -24.72 7.25 35.92
C PRO A 2 -24.11 6.07 35.15
N LEU A 3 -22.84 6.18 34.76
CA LEU A 3 -22.07 5.11 34.11
C LEU A 3 -21.87 3.96 35.10
N GLN A 4 -22.23 2.74 34.72
CA GLN A 4 -22.08 1.57 35.57
C GLN A 4 -20.79 0.83 35.24
N TYR A 5 -19.93 0.66 36.23
CA TYR A 5 -18.66 -0.05 36.10
C TYR A 5 -18.76 -1.46 36.71
N ILE A 6 -18.16 -2.43 36.05
CA ILE A 6 -17.96 -3.80 36.55
C ILE A 6 -16.48 -3.93 36.86
N ASN A 7 -16.13 -4.06 38.14
CA ASN A 7 -14.74 -4.17 38.56
C ASN A 7 -14.21 -5.61 38.41
N GLY A 8 -12.94 -5.74 38.06
CA GLY A 8 -12.21 -7.00 38.03
C GLY A 8 -11.76 -7.47 39.42
N ALA A 9 -11.11 -8.63 39.48
CA ALA A 9 -10.66 -9.25 40.73
C ALA A 9 -9.62 -8.42 41.50
N ASP A 10 -8.99 -7.44 40.84
CA ASP A 10 -8.06 -6.47 41.42
C ASP A 10 -8.77 -5.21 41.98
N GLY A 11 -10.10 -5.18 41.95
CA GLY A 11 -10.91 -4.06 42.42
C GLY A 11 -10.95 -2.86 41.47
N LYS A 12 -10.30 -2.95 40.30
CA LYS A 12 -10.31 -1.88 39.29
C LYS A 12 -11.42 -2.09 38.26
N PRO A 13 -11.98 -1.02 37.68
CA PRO A 13 -12.98 -1.14 36.61
C PRO A 13 -12.43 -1.94 35.43
N ALA A 14 -13.05 -3.08 35.14
CA ALA A 14 -12.68 -3.94 34.02
C ALA A 14 -13.62 -3.74 32.82
N PHE A 15 -14.90 -3.47 33.08
CA PHE A 15 -15.90 -3.17 32.05
C PHE A 15 -16.75 -1.98 32.45
N VAL A 16 -17.30 -1.26 31.48
CA VAL A 16 -18.30 -0.22 31.67
C VAL A 16 -19.51 -0.52 30.80
N VAL A 17 -20.70 -0.41 31.37
CA VAL A 17 -21.96 -0.56 30.65
C VAL A 17 -22.44 0.83 30.27
N ILE A 18 -22.53 1.07 28.96
CA ILE A 18 -23.06 2.33 28.42
C ILE A 18 -24.32 2.05 27.58
N PRO A 19 -25.34 2.94 27.64
CA PRO A 19 -26.48 2.87 26.75
C PRO A 19 -26.07 2.85 25.27
N TYR A 20 -26.80 2.09 24.45
CA TYR A 20 -26.41 1.84 23.06
C TYR A 20 -26.41 3.11 22.18
N ASP A 21 -27.26 4.08 22.50
CA ASP A 21 -27.31 5.39 21.86
C ASP A 21 -26.08 6.25 22.20
N GLU A 22 -25.49 6.09 23.39
CA GLU A 22 -24.20 6.69 23.75
C GLU A 22 -23.04 5.93 23.09
N PHE A 23 -23.08 4.60 23.05
CA PHE A 23 -22.08 3.78 22.34
C PHE A 23 -22.01 4.11 20.85
N SER A 24 -23.16 4.21 20.18
CA SER A 24 -23.22 4.49 18.74
C SER A 24 -22.80 5.92 18.37
N ARG A 25 -22.72 6.83 19.35
CA ARG A 25 -22.12 8.16 19.20
C ARG A 25 -20.61 8.17 19.50
N CYS A 26 -20.10 7.11 20.12
CA CYS A 26 -18.72 6.93 20.57
C CYS A 26 -17.94 5.96 19.67
N ASP A 27 -18.19 5.94 18.36
CA ASP A 27 -17.32 5.28 17.36
C ASP A 27 -15.95 6.00 17.20
N THR A 28 -15.53 6.74 18.22
CA THR A 28 -14.24 7.39 18.27
C THR A 28 -13.85 7.60 19.73
N THR A 29 -12.74 6.97 20.13
CA THR A 29 -11.85 7.33 21.26
C THR A 29 -12.05 6.64 22.61
N VAL A 30 -11.27 5.56 22.84
CA VAL A 30 -10.46 5.32 24.06
C VAL A 30 -9.35 4.31 23.68
N VAL A 31 -8.04 4.46 23.90
CA VAL A 31 -7.23 5.21 24.88
C VAL A 31 -5.96 5.74 24.19
N ALA A 32 -5.60 6.98 24.53
CA ALA A 32 -4.45 7.72 24.05
C ALA A 32 -3.10 7.19 24.56
N THR A 33 -2.17 7.01 23.64
CA THR A 33 -0.78 7.48 23.81
C THR A 33 -0.50 8.36 22.60
N SER A 34 0.01 9.57 22.85
CA SER A 34 0.19 10.65 21.88
C SER A 34 0.56 10.21 20.47
N GLU A 35 -0.23 10.62 19.48
CA GLU A 35 0.25 11.17 18.20
C GLU A 35 -0.93 11.80 17.46
N ALA A 36 -0.65 12.90 16.77
CA ALA A 36 -1.60 13.70 16.00
C ALA A 36 -2.47 12.84 15.09
N SER A 37 -3.70 13.27 14.83
CA SER A 37 -4.62 12.72 13.83
C SER A 37 -3.90 12.18 12.59
N THR A 38 -3.58 10.89 12.59
CA THR A 38 -3.01 10.20 11.44
C THR A 38 -4.17 9.84 10.54
N SER A 39 -4.23 10.47 9.37
CA SER A 39 -4.96 9.94 8.24
C SER A 39 -4.75 8.42 8.15
N ASP A 40 -5.81 7.64 7.93
CA ASP A 40 -5.73 6.20 7.61
C ASP A 40 -4.91 5.89 6.34
N SER A 41 -4.40 6.93 5.66
CA SER A 41 -3.51 6.82 4.52
C SER A 41 -2.19 6.15 4.90
N LEU A 42 -1.75 5.23 4.03
CA LEU A 42 -0.42 4.65 4.08
C LEU A 42 0.65 5.55 3.46
N LEU A 43 0.24 6.65 2.81
CA LEU A 43 1.13 7.65 2.23
C LEU A 43 1.73 8.51 3.36
N SER A 44 3.04 8.73 3.30
CA SER A 44 3.74 9.62 4.23
C SER A 44 3.32 11.08 4.01
N ALA A 45 3.45 11.91 5.06
CA ALA A 45 3.04 13.32 5.01
C ALA A 45 3.79 14.15 3.96
N ASP A 46 5.03 13.76 3.62
CA ASP A 46 5.83 14.37 2.54
C ASP A 46 5.45 13.86 1.14
N GLY A 47 4.58 12.86 1.04
CA GLY A 47 4.13 12.26 -0.22
C GLY A 47 5.21 11.44 -0.93
N LEU A 48 6.29 11.05 -0.25
CA LEU A 48 7.43 10.35 -0.85
C LEU A 48 7.44 8.84 -0.61
N PHE A 49 6.72 8.37 0.42
CA PHE A 49 6.76 6.98 0.84
C PHE A 49 5.36 6.40 1.05
N ILE A 50 5.16 5.14 0.66
CA ILE A 50 3.95 4.40 0.99
C ILE A 50 4.34 3.21 1.87
N ARG A 51 3.77 3.12 3.07
CA ARG A 51 4.03 2.01 3.99
C ARG A 51 3.46 0.70 3.43
N LEU A 52 4.22 -0.39 3.57
CA LEU A 52 3.78 -1.73 3.20
C LEU A 52 3.34 -2.49 4.47
N PRO A 53 2.02 -2.58 4.76
CA PRO A 53 1.52 -3.09 6.04
C PRO A 53 1.85 -4.58 6.28
N HIS A 54 2.16 -5.31 5.22
CA HIS A 54 2.52 -6.72 5.27
C HIS A 54 3.99 -6.97 4.90
N GLY A 55 4.79 -5.93 4.68
CA GLY A 55 6.19 -6.07 4.25
C GLY A 55 7.18 -6.31 5.39
N GLY A 56 6.72 -6.18 6.64
CA GLY A 56 7.55 -6.21 7.84
C GLY A 56 7.91 -4.81 8.36
N PRO A 57 8.66 -4.72 9.47
CA PRO A 57 9.06 -3.45 10.06
C PRO A 57 9.82 -2.56 9.07
N GLY A 58 9.37 -1.31 8.90
CA GLY A 58 10.02 -0.32 8.03
C GLY A 58 9.87 -0.56 6.53
N ALA A 59 9.11 -1.58 6.11
CA ALA A 59 8.89 -1.83 4.68
C ALA A 59 8.02 -0.72 4.07
N GLN A 60 8.54 -0.10 3.01
CA GLN A 60 7.87 1.00 2.33
C GLN A 60 8.30 1.09 0.87
N ILE A 61 7.44 1.69 0.05
CA ILE A 61 7.72 2.06 -1.33
C ILE A 61 8.31 3.47 -1.31
N ASP A 62 9.54 3.65 -1.81
CA ASP A 62 10.02 4.98 -2.20
C ASP A 62 9.40 5.34 -3.55
N LEU A 63 8.51 6.34 -3.55
CA LEU A 63 7.75 6.74 -4.74
C LEU A 63 8.65 7.31 -5.84
N ARG A 64 9.77 7.95 -5.49
CA ARG A 64 10.73 8.43 -6.50
C ARG A 64 11.35 7.25 -7.22
N GLN A 65 11.74 6.21 -6.51
CA GLN A 65 12.29 4.98 -7.10
C GLN A 65 11.26 4.27 -7.98
N PHE A 66 10.02 4.17 -7.49
CA PHE A 66 8.95 3.51 -8.23
C PHE A 66 8.62 4.29 -9.51
N ILE A 67 8.28 5.56 -9.42
CA ILE A 67 7.89 6.42 -10.56
C ILE A 67 9.01 6.52 -11.58
N ASP A 68 10.26 6.71 -11.14
CA ASP A 68 11.43 6.75 -12.03
C ASP A 68 11.60 5.45 -12.81
N ALA A 69 11.32 4.29 -12.22
CA ALA A 69 11.39 3.00 -12.92
C ALA A 69 10.32 2.86 -14.02
N TRP A 70 9.09 3.35 -13.77
CA TRP A 70 8.05 3.41 -14.80
C TRP A 70 8.48 4.30 -15.97
N VAL A 71 8.93 5.52 -15.68
CA VAL A 71 9.35 6.50 -16.69
C VAL A 71 10.53 5.98 -17.51
N ARG A 72 11.56 5.41 -16.86
CA ARG A 72 12.72 4.83 -17.57
C ARG A 72 12.37 3.62 -18.41
N ARG A 73 11.37 2.82 -18.01
CA ARG A 73 10.93 1.65 -18.79
C ARG A 73 10.19 2.07 -20.05
N GLY A 74 9.36 3.12 -19.98
CA GLY A 74 8.70 3.79 -21.12
C GLY A 74 7.76 2.95 -22.00
N THR A 75 7.61 1.65 -21.68
CA THR A 75 6.82 0.69 -22.48
C THR A 75 5.61 0.15 -21.72
N ILE A 76 5.50 0.46 -20.43
CA ILE A 76 4.42 -0.02 -19.56
C ILE A 76 3.79 1.18 -18.87
N TRP A 77 2.51 1.38 -19.15
CA TRP A 77 1.70 2.47 -18.60
C TRP A 77 0.57 1.96 -17.72
N VAL A 78 0.39 0.64 -17.67
CA VAL A 78 -0.64 -0.06 -16.89
C VAL A 78 -0.04 -1.33 -16.29
N MET A 79 -0.33 -1.59 -15.01
CA MET A 79 0.03 -2.83 -14.33
C MET A 79 -1.17 -3.47 -13.66
N ALA A 80 -1.32 -4.79 -13.83
CA ALA A 80 -2.37 -5.55 -13.17
C ALA A 80 -2.18 -5.55 -11.64
N VAL A 81 -3.25 -5.22 -10.91
CA VAL A 81 -3.35 -5.41 -9.46
C VAL A 81 -3.86 -6.82 -9.22
N ASN A 82 -2.93 -7.79 -9.22
CA ASN A 82 -3.29 -9.18 -8.98
C ASN A 82 -3.59 -9.39 -7.49
N LYS A 83 -4.87 -9.53 -7.14
CA LYS A 83 -5.35 -9.78 -5.76
C LYS A 83 -5.31 -11.25 -5.35
N ARG A 84 -4.76 -12.15 -6.16
CA ARG A 84 -4.66 -13.56 -5.80
C ARG A 84 -3.60 -13.74 -4.72
N ARG A 85 -4.02 -14.18 -3.54
CA ARG A 85 -3.09 -14.63 -2.48
C ARG A 85 -2.38 -15.90 -2.97
N GLN A 86 -1.09 -15.77 -3.25
CA GLN A 86 -0.20 -16.87 -3.60
C GLN A 86 1.23 -16.57 -3.12
N ALA A 87 2.02 -17.65 -2.98
CA ALA A 87 3.45 -17.54 -2.74
C ALA A 87 4.15 -16.89 -3.94
N TYR A 88 5.27 -16.21 -3.69
CA TYR A 88 5.94 -15.40 -4.70
C TYR A 88 6.47 -16.23 -5.89
N ASP A 89 6.91 -17.46 -5.64
CA ASP A 89 7.36 -18.40 -6.66
C ASP A 89 6.23 -18.87 -7.60
N LYS A 90 4.97 -18.69 -7.22
CA LYS A 90 3.79 -19.08 -8.01
C LYS A 90 3.34 -18.04 -9.02
N PHE A 91 3.93 -16.84 -9.01
CA PHE A 91 3.72 -15.90 -10.11
C PHE A 91 4.41 -16.44 -11.38
N LEU A 92 3.60 -16.76 -12.38
CA LEU A 92 4.03 -17.27 -13.69
C LEU A 92 3.54 -16.35 -14.81
N GLY A 93 4.24 -16.39 -15.95
CA GLY A 93 3.93 -15.55 -17.12
C GLY A 93 3.79 -14.07 -16.78
N ASP A 94 2.79 -13.42 -17.36
CA ASP A 94 2.49 -11.99 -17.16
C ASP A 94 2.14 -11.63 -15.71
N GLY A 95 1.76 -12.62 -14.89
CA GLY A 95 1.57 -12.43 -13.45
C GLY A 95 2.82 -11.96 -12.71
N ARG A 96 4.02 -12.26 -13.24
CA ARG A 96 5.31 -11.84 -12.66
C ARG A 96 5.58 -10.34 -12.76
N ASN A 97 4.90 -9.68 -13.68
CA ASN A 97 4.97 -8.24 -13.94
C ASN A 97 3.72 -7.49 -13.44
N GLY A 98 2.87 -8.16 -12.64
CA GLY A 98 1.80 -7.50 -11.89
C GLY A 98 2.36 -6.71 -10.69
N LEU A 99 1.58 -5.75 -10.22
CA LEU A 99 1.96 -4.84 -9.13
C LEU A 99 2.45 -5.60 -7.89
N ASP A 100 1.70 -6.61 -7.44
CA ASP A 100 2.05 -7.36 -6.21
C ASP A 100 3.41 -8.08 -6.33
N ALA A 101 3.69 -8.69 -7.48
CA ALA A 101 4.94 -9.38 -7.72
C ALA A 101 6.12 -8.39 -7.75
N ILE A 102 5.93 -7.21 -8.36
CA ILE A 102 6.93 -6.15 -8.39
C ILE A 102 7.20 -5.61 -7.00
N LEU A 103 6.16 -5.33 -6.20
CA LEU A 103 6.32 -4.84 -4.83
C LEU A 103 7.15 -5.81 -3.98
N ARG A 104 6.84 -7.11 -4.06
CA ARG A 104 7.59 -8.16 -3.34
C ARG A 104 9.02 -8.33 -3.82
N ARG A 105 9.30 -8.08 -5.10
CA ARG A 105 10.62 -8.25 -5.71
C ARG A 105 11.54 -7.05 -5.47
N CYS A 106 11.00 -5.84 -5.57
CA CYS A 106 11.77 -4.61 -5.62
C CYS A 106 11.80 -3.86 -4.28
N PHE A 107 10.78 -4.01 -3.43
CA PHE A 107 10.64 -3.23 -2.19
C PHE A 107 10.73 -4.07 -0.91
N LEU A 108 10.98 -5.37 -1.04
CA LEU A 108 11.32 -6.24 0.09
C LEU A 108 12.77 -6.73 -0.06
N PRO A 109 13.49 -6.95 1.06
CA PRO A 109 14.78 -7.63 1.03
C PRO A 109 14.70 -9.01 0.33
N LYS A 110 15.79 -9.42 -0.34
CA LYS A 110 15.83 -10.66 -1.14
C LYS A 110 15.38 -11.89 -0.33
N ASP A 111 15.78 -11.96 0.94
CA ASP A 111 15.48 -13.03 1.90
C ASP A 111 14.39 -12.64 2.91
N SER A 112 13.53 -11.68 2.57
CA SER A 112 12.45 -11.24 3.45
C SER A 112 11.52 -12.40 3.80
N PRO A 113 11.21 -12.64 5.09
CA PRO A 113 10.22 -13.65 5.49
C PRO A 113 8.81 -13.28 5.02
N TYR A 114 8.58 -12.02 4.67
CA TYR A 114 7.31 -11.47 4.21
C TYR A 114 7.09 -11.61 2.71
N LYS A 115 8.05 -12.15 1.95
CA LYS A 115 7.98 -12.28 0.48
C LYS A 115 6.75 -13.02 -0.03
N ASN A 116 6.21 -13.95 0.76
CA ASN A 116 5.01 -14.71 0.44
C ASN A 116 3.70 -14.04 0.86
N THR A 117 3.76 -12.86 1.48
CA THR A 117 2.59 -12.07 1.86
C THR A 117 2.25 -11.03 0.79
N MET A 118 0.95 -10.81 0.58
CA MET A 118 0.43 -9.85 -0.41
C MET A 118 0.75 -8.42 0.02
N GLN A 119 1.40 -7.66 -0.88
CA GLN A 119 1.80 -6.28 -0.64
C GLN A 119 0.87 -5.28 -1.34
N ALA A 120 0.36 -5.62 -2.52
CA ALA A 120 -0.60 -4.78 -3.27
C ALA A 120 -2.03 -4.89 -2.70
N THR A 121 -2.18 -4.52 -1.43
CA THR A 121 -3.49 -4.44 -0.75
C THR A 121 -4.31 -3.27 -1.29
N THR A 122 -5.62 -3.26 -1.03
CA THR A 122 -6.49 -2.14 -1.42
C THR A 122 -5.94 -0.81 -0.88
N ALA A 123 -5.54 -0.77 0.40
CA ALA A 123 -4.97 0.42 1.03
C ALA A 123 -3.68 0.92 0.36
N VAL A 124 -2.79 0.03 -0.07
CA VAL A 124 -1.57 0.42 -0.82
C VAL A 124 -1.93 0.99 -2.19
N VAL A 125 -2.94 0.42 -2.86
CA VAL A 125 -3.41 0.94 -4.15
C VAL A 125 -4.16 2.26 -3.99
N ASP A 126 -4.89 2.46 -2.89
CA ASP A 126 -5.50 3.75 -2.53
C ASP A 126 -4.41 4.81 -2.32
N ALA A 127 -3.41 4.52 -1.49
CA ALA A 127 -2.28 5.42 -1.24
C ALA A 127 -1.51 5.79 -2.52
N LEU A 128 -1.37 4.85 -3.46
CA LEU A 128 -0.81 5.16 -4.79
C LEU A 128 -1.70 6.14 -5.56
N GLY A 129 -3.03 5.98 -5.50
CA GLY A 129 -3.98 6.91 -6.12
C GLY A 129 -3.98 8.29 -5.48
N GLU A 130 -3.80 8.38 -4.15
CA GLU A 130 -3.72 9.64 -3.41
C GLU A 130 -2.55 10.53 -3.86
N THR A 131 -1.48 9.95 -4.40
CA THR A 131 -0.37 10.73 -4.99
C THR A 131 -0.81 11.59 -6.18
N GLY A 132 -1.94 11.27 -6.81
CA GLY A 132 -2.41 11.90 -8.04
C GLY A 132 -1.63 11.51 -9.30
N VAL A 133 -0.48 10.85 -9.16
CA VAL A 133 0.36 10.33 -10.26
C VAL A 133 -0.24 9.05 -10.84
N PHE A 134 -0.89 8.25 -10.01
CA PHE A 134 -1.50 7.00 -10.41
C PHE A 134 -3.03 7.07 -10.40
N SER A 135 -3.66 6.25 -11.24
CA SER A 135 -5.12 6.06 -11.25
C SER A 135 -5.49 4.58 -11.31
N ARG A 136 -6.66 4.25 -10.76
CA ARG A 136 -7.24 2.91 -10.86
C ARG A 136 -7.96 2.78 -12.20
N SER A 137 -7.82 1.63 -12.84
CA SER A 137 -8.58 1.29 -14.05
C SER A 137 -8.95 -0.19 -14.08
N ILE A 138 -9.83 -0.56 -15.01
CA ILE A 138 -10.12 -1.94 -15.36
C ILE A 138 -9.70 -2.09 -16.83
N GLU A 139 -8.76 -2.99 -17.10
CA GLU A 139 -8.09 -3.05 -18.39
C GLU A 139 -8.00 -4.51 -18.88
N SER A 140 -8.13 -4.68 -20.20
CA SER A 140 -7.78 -5.94 -20.86
C SER A 140 -6.27 -5.95 -21.10
N ILE A 141 -5.55 -6.72 -20.29
CA ILE A 141 -4.08 -6.80 -20.34
C ILE A 141 -3.70 -8.15 -20.99
N PRO A 142 -2.74 -8.16 -21.95
CA PRO A 142 -2.21 -9.41 -22.48
C PRO A 142 -1.81 -10.40 -21.36
N GLY A 143 -2.13 -11.68 -21.55
CA GLY A 143 -1.92 -12.72 -20.54
C GLY A 143 -3.05 -12.93 -19.55
N TYR A 144 -4.01 -12.00 -19.47
CA TYR A 144 -5.20 -12.16 -18.64
C TYR A 144 -6.41 -12.51 -19.51
N TYR A 145 -7.13 -13.57 -19.12
CA TYR A 145 -8.28 -14.05 -19.89
C TYR A 145 -9.50 -13.11 -19.83
N ARG A 146 -9.54 -12.21 -18.85
CA ARG A 146 -10.61 -11.24 -18.61
C ARG A 146 -10.00 -9.90 -18.22
N PRO A 147 -10.75 -8.79 -18.36
CA PRO A 147 -10.34 -7.51 -17.80
C PRO A 147 -10.04 -7.63 -16.30
N VAL A 148 -8.97 -6.98 -15.86
CA VAL A 148 -8.50 -7.01 -14.48
C VAL A 148 -8.38 -5.60 -13.92
N GLN A 149 -8.45 -5.48 -12.59
CA GLN A 149 -8.10 -4.24 -11.91
C GLN A 149 -6.63 -3.94 -12.16
N ALA A 150 -6.35 -2.70 -12.50
CA ALA A 150 -5.03 -2.24 -12.83
C ALA A 150 -4.76 -0.87 -12.21
N ILE A 151 -3.47 -0.54 -12.15
CA ILE A 151 -3.00 0.80 -11.85
C ILE A 151 -2.35 1.36 -13.11
N ARG A 152 -2.72 2.59 -13.45
CA ARG A 152 -2.18 3.36 -14.57
C ARG A 152 -1.35 4.50 -14.03
N ILE A 153 -0.20 4.75 -14.65
CA ILE A 153 0.59 5.95 -14.37
C ILE A 153 0.19 7.07 -15.34
N ASN A 154 0.19 8.32 -14.86
CA ASN A 154 0.08 9.50 -15.70
C ASN A 154 1.48 10.07 -15.91
N ASP A 155 1.92 10.09 -17.18
CA ASP A 155 3.31 10.41 -17.55
C ASP A 155 3.69 11.84 -17.24
N GLU A 156 2.78 12.79 -17.52
CA GLU A 156 2.99 14.21 -17.26
C GLU A 156 3.19 14.43 -15.76
N LYS A 157 2.28 13.88 -14.94
CA LYS A 157 2.37 13.98 -13.48
C LYS A 157 3.56 13.22 -12.90
N ALA A 158 3.96 12.11 -13.51
CA ALA A 158 5.15 11.37 -13.11
C ALA A 158 6.43 12.21 -13.32
N VAL A 159 6.53 12.88 -14.45
CA VAL A 159 7.65 13.78 -14.76
C VAL A 159 7.64 14.98 -13.80
N GLU A 160 6.49 15.62 -13.59
CA GLU A 160 6.33 16.72 -12.63
C GLU A 160 6.73 16.31 -11.22
N PHE A 161 6.32 15.12 -10.77
CA PHE A 161 6.67 14.58 -9.46
C PHE A 161 8.20 14.45 -9.29
N LEU A 162 8.88 13.85 -10.27
CA LEU A 162 10.34 13.68 -10.23
C LEU A 162 11.10 14.99 -10.36
N GLN A 163 10.56 15.98 -11.09
CA GLN A 163 11.14 17.33 -11.15
C GLN A 163 11.02 18.05 -9.80
N LYS A 164 9.87 17.94 -9.13
CA LYS A 164 9.60 18.57 -7.84
C LYS A 164 10.39 17.93 -6.69
N HIS A 165 10.47 16.61 -6.66
CA HIS A 165 11.01 15.84 -5.54
C HIS A 165 12.43 15.29 -5.79
N GLY A 166 12.97 15.52 -6.99
CA GLY A 166 14.27 15.02 -7.41
C GLY A 166 14.24 13.56 -7.86
N LYS A 167 15.35 13.13 -8.48
CA LYS A 167 15.57 11.74 -8.85
C LYS A 167 15.91 10.89 -7.62
N PRO A 168 15.58 9.58 -7.62
CA PRO A 168 15.98 8.69 -6.54
C PRO A 168 17.51 8.56 -6.46
N GLU A 169 18.06 8.55 -5.25
CA GLU A 169 19.50 8.29 -5.02
C GLU A 169 19.89 6.86 -5.41
N ASN A 170 19.01 5.91 -5.13
CA ASN A 170 19.19 4.49 -5.43
C ASN A 170 18.07 4.02 -6.38
N PRO A 171 18.19 4.26 -7.70
CA PRO A 171 17.16 3.88 -8.67
C PRO A 171 17.00 2.35 -8.76
N LEU A 172 15.76 1.88 -8.95
CA LEU A 172 15.52 0.46 -9.20
C LEU A 172 16.23 -0.01 -10.47
N TYR A 173 16.74 -1.23 -10.45
CA TYR A 173 17.29 -1.87 -11.63
C TYR A 173 16.15 -2.25 -12.60
N ILE A 174 16.17 -1.70 -13.82
CA ILE A 174 15.03 -1.78 -14.77
C ILE A 174 14.67 -3.22 -15.11
N HIS A 175 15.67 -4.11 -15.20
CA HIS A 175 15.46 -5.53 -15.50
C HIS A 175 14.90 -6.32 -14.32
N GLU A 176 14.98 -5.79 -13.09
CA GLU A 176 14.23 -6.32 -11.95
C GLU A 176 12.84 -5.70 -11.87
N PHE A 177 12.64 -4.47 -12.35
CA PHE A 177 11.34 -3.84 -12.33
C PHE A 177 10.33 -4.60 -13.21
N VAL A 178 10.70 -4.90 -14.46
CA VAL A 178 9.90 -5.70 -15.39
C VAL A 178 10.76 -6.83 -15.93
N LEU A 179 10.36 -8.06 -15.62
CA LEU A 179 11.03 -9.26 -16.10
C LEU A 179 10.74 -9.48 -17.59
N PRO A 180 11.68 -10.08 -18.34
CA PRO A 180 11.48 -10.46 -19.74
C PRO A 180 10.38 -11.52 -19.90
#